data_AF-A0A1I0WFL9-F1
#
_entry.id   AF-A0A1I0WFL9-F1
#
_cell.length_a   1.000
_cell.length_b   1.000
_cell.length_c   1.000
_cell.angle_alpha   90.00
_cell.angle_beta   90.00
_cell.angle_gamma   90.00
#
_symmetry.space_group_name_H-M   'P 1'
#
loop_
_entity.id
_entity.type
_entity.pdbx_description
1 polymer ?
#
loop_
_entity_poly.entity_id
_entity_poly.type
_entity_poly.pdbx_seq_one_letter_code
_entity_poly.pdbx_strand_id
1 'polypeptide(L)'
;MALDAATAASGEAPAAALLARAQQVADQLQSEARQEADRLTADLAVLREEARRLMAEADRDHAEAGRARKQAEQVLAGASEEAATIVVDAHEQAGLLMSSAGSARDQEVAQARVEAEELRSRAQQDAHALRTEAQGLRDTAAAETSSLLEAAKVEADAAVAAAQETAARLVEEGRATGQHHLDSATTEAESLRASASAESARMLDEATRHAEELRSSTAAEAERVRLAADQTLAVARAESEEQLRQAAEQTEWATATVRSVLDGAAGEADVIRKAGHAEVGAHTSAVRRRLQGVIAAVAGRMALELADARQRADDLAQVAALALAEVESEVTATRERAEAEAARVVADATDESERAVARLERRRAEAESGAASLRALVAEEVTRSRAEAAEDRRRAREESLALVADGRAEADQLRDGARRALERARAEIAQLQTQRDGIAAELAQLSGVIEALSVPEREQAADTPTVHAPTPTPTTPDDLESSDA
;
A
#
# COMPACT_ATOMS: atom_id res chain seq x y z
N MET A 1 -50.45 -88.28 -135.25
CA MET A 1 -51.51 -89.29 -135.02
C MET A 1 -51.83 -89.25 -133.54
N ALA A 2 -53.07 -89.10 -133.08
CA ALA A 2 -54.33 -88.90 -133.81
C ALA A 2 -54.87 -87.46 -133.69
N LEU A 3 -55.94 -87.17 -134.42
CA LEU A 3 -56.79 -85.96 -134.30
C LEU A 3 -58.15 -86.38 -133.65
N ASP A 4 -59.12 -85.55 -133.29
CA ASP A 4 -59.28 -84.08 -133.30
C ASP A 4 -60.45 -83.64 -132.37
N ALA A 5 -60.70 -82.32 -132.32
CA ALA A 5 -62.02 -81.65 -132.16
C ALA A 5 -62.69 -81.40 -130.78
N ALA A 6 -63.35 -80.22 -130.73
CA ALA A 6 -64.43 -79.73 -129.85
C ALA A 6 -64.17 -79.65 -128.33
N THR A 7 -63.91 -78.50 -127.67
CA THR A 7 -64.64 -77.21 -127.57
C THR A 7 -66.00 -77.24 -126.83
N ALA A 8 -66.03 -76.84 -125.54
CA ALA A 8 -66.96 -75.86 -124.92
C ALA A 8 -67.12 -76.05 -123.39
N ALA A 9 -66.30 -75.36 -122.57
CA ALA A 9 -66.48 -75.25 -121.10
C ALA A 9 -65.68 -74.08 -120.47
N SER A 10 -65.80 -72.86 -121.00
CA SER A 10 -65.06 -71.69 -120.52
C SER A 10 -65.82 -70.92 -119.42
N GLY A 11 -65.38 -71.01 -118.16
CA GLY A 11 -65.98 -70.23 -117.07
C GLY A 11 -65.21 -70.20 -115.73
N GLU A 12 -64.75 -71.35 -115.23
CA GLU A 12 -64.38 -71.48 -113.80
C GLU A 12 -62.90 -71.19 -113.45
N ALA A 13 -62.01 -71.18 -114.46
CA ALA A 13 -60.56 -71.00 -114.27
C ALA A 13 -60.10 -69.74 -113.50
N PRO A 14 -60.65 -68.52 -113.71
CA PRO A 14 -60.14 -67.33 -113.02
C PRO A 14 -60.45 -67.32 -111.53
N ALA A 15 -61.58 -67.90 -111.11
CA ALA A 15 -61.97 -67.97 -109.70
C ALA A 15 -61.02 -68.87 -108.89
N ALA A 16 -60.64 -70.03 -109.44
CA ALA A 16 -59.69 -70.94 -108.80
C ALA A 16 -58.28 -70.34 -108.66
N ALA A 17 -57.80 -69.63 -109.69
CA ALA A 17 -56.50 -68.94 -109.64
C ALA A 17 -56.50 -67.78 -108.63
N LEU A 18 -57.60 -67.03 -108.52
CA LEU A 18 -57.74 -65.94 -107.57
C LEU A 18 -57.89 -66.47 -106.13
N LEU A 19 -58.59 -67.58 -105.92
CA LEU A 19 -58.62 -68.33 -104.65
C LEU A 19 -57.23 -68.83 -104.25
N ALA A 20 -56.47 -69.44 -105.16
CA ALA A 20 -55.10 -69.89 -104.88
C ALA A 20 -54.17 -68.72 -104.51
N ARG A 21 -54.32 -67.57 -105.19
CA ARG A 21 -53.57 -66.35 -104.88
C ARG A 21 -53.99 -65.74 -103.54
N ALA A 22 -55.29 -65.74 -103.21
CA ALA A 22 -55.81 -65.28 -101.93
C ALA A 22 -55.37 -66.19 -100.78
N GLN A 23 -55.36 -67.51 -100.98
CA GLN A 23 -54.82 -68.49 -100.03
C GLN A 23 -53.33 -68.26 -99.80
N GLN A 24 -52.53 -68.13 -100.86
CA GLN A 24 -51.10 -67.83 -100.75
C GLN A 24 -50.83 -66.52 -99.98
N VAL A 25 -51.64 -65.49 -100.19
CA VAL A 25 -51.54 -64.22 -99.44
C VAL A 25 -52.02 -64.37 -97.99
N ALA A 26 -53.04 -65.17 -97.72
CA ALA A 26 -53.50 -65.47 -96.36
C ALA A 26 -52.47 -66.29 -95.58
N ASP A 27 -51.85 -67.29 -96.22
CA ASP A 27 -50.77 -68.11 -95.65
C ASP A 27 -49.51 -67.25 -95.40
N GLN A 28 -49.17 -66.36 -96.33
CA GLN A 28 -48.08 -65.39 -96.16
C GLN A 28 -48.36 -64.43 -94.99
N LEU A 29 -49.52 -63.77 -94.95
CA LEU A 29 -49.92 -62.87 -93.86
C LEU A 29 -49.99 -63.62 -92.51
N GLN A 30 -50.41 -64.89 -92.50
CA GLN A 30 -50.38 -65.71 -91.29
C GLN A 30 -48.93 -66.05 -90.86
N SER A 31 -47.99 -66.20 -91.80
CA SER A 31 -46.57 -66.39 -91.48
C SER A 31 -45.91 -65.11 -90.98
N GLU A 32 -46.23 -63.95 -91.57
CA GLU A 32 -45.73 -62.64 -91.17
C GLU A 32 -46.29 -62.22 -89.80
N ALA A 33 -47.60 -62.40 -89.57
CA ALA A 33 -48.22 -62.14 -88.27
C ALA A 33 -47.72 -63.08 -87.17
N ARG A 34 -47.34 -64.32 -87.49
CA ARG A 34 -46.64 -65.21 -86.54
C ARG A 34 -45.24 -64.72 -86.23
N GLN A 35 -44.45 -64.37 -87.24
CA GLN A 35 -43.09 -63.85 -87.04
C GLN A 35 -43.09 -62.56 -86.20
N GLU A 36 -44.04 -61.65 -86.42
CA GLU A 36 -44.15 -60.42 -85.64
C GLU A 36 -44.68 -60.69 -84.22
N ALA A 37 -45.59 -61.66 -84.03
CA ALA A 37 -46.03 -62.08 -82.70
C ALA A 37 -44.91 -62.79 -81.90
N ASP A 38 -44.11 -63.63 -82.55
CA ASP A 38 -42.92 -64.29 -81.97
C ASP A 38 -41.87 -63.23 -81.60
N ARG A 39 -41.66 -62.23 -82.46
CA ARG A 39 -40.77 -61.09 -82.21
C ARG A 39 -41.23 -60.24 -81.03
N LEU A 40 -42.49 -59.79 -81.02
CA LEU A 40 -43.06 -59.02 -79.89
C LEU A 40 -43.02 -59.82 -78.59
N THR A 41 -43.16 -61.16 -78.65
CA THR A 41 -42.99 -62.04 -77.49
C THR A 41 -41.54 -62.09 -77.00
N ALA A 42 -40.55 -62.08 -77.91
CA ALA A 42 -39.14 -62.01 -77.57
C ALA A 42 -38.75 -60.62 -76.99
N ASP A 43 -39.20 -59.53 -77.61
CA ASP A 43 -38.94 -58.16 -77.15
C ASP A 43 -39.59 -57.91 -75.76
N LEU A 44 -40.82 -58.41 -75.54
CA LEU A 44 -41.45 -58.43 -74.21
C LEU A 44 -40.73 -59.32 -73.20
N ALA A 45 -40.04 -60.38 -73.62
CA ALA A 45 -39.24 -61.20 -72.73
C ALA A 45 -37.95 -60.48 -72.28
N VAL A 46 -37.30 -59.74 -73.19
CA VAL A 46 -36.15 -58.87 -72.88
C VAL A 46 -36.57 -57.77 -71.90
N LEU A 47 -37.61 -57.00 -72.22
CA LEU A 47 -38.10 -55.91 -71.36
C LEU A 47 -38.50 -56.39 -69.95
N ARG A 48 -39.07 -57.60 -69.83
CA ARG A 48 -39.38 -58.20 -68.52
C ARG A 48 -38.14 -58.58 -67.72
N GLU A 49 -37.07 -59.02 -68.37
CA GLU A 49 -35.81 -59.35 -67.69
C GLU A 49 -35.03 -58.09 -67.30
N GLU A 50 -35.06 -57.04 -68.14
CA GLU A 50 -34.54 -55.72 -67.79
C GLU A 50 -35.29 -55.09 -66.62
N ALA A 51 -36.63 -55.16 -66.61
CA ALA A 51 -37.45 -54.69 -65.49
C ALA A 51 -37.15 -55.45 -64.18
N ARG A 52 -37.01 -56.78 -64.23
CA ARG A 52 -36.56 -57.59 -63.08
C ARG A 52 -35.18 -57.18 -62.59
N ARG A 53 -34.24 -56.94 -63.51
CA ARG A 53 -32.89 -56.51 -63.18
C ARG A 53 -32.89 -55.15 -62.49
N LEU A 54 -33.61 -54.16 -63.03
CA LEU A 54 -33.74 -52.83 -62.45
C LEU A 54 -34.40 -52.88 -61.07
N MET A 55 -35.45 -53.69 -60.88
CA MET A 55 -36.06 -53.90 -59.56
C MET A 55 -35.07 -54.52 -58.57
N ALA A 56 -34.33 -55.55 -58.98
CA ALA A 56 -33.30 -56.18 -58.15
C ALA A 56 -32.06 -55.31 -57.91
N GLU A 57 -31.83 -54.26 -58.71
CA GLU A 57 -30.81 -53.22 -58.48
C GLU A 57 -31.35 -52.18 -57.47
N ALA A 58 -32.59 -51.69 -57.65
CA ALA A 58 -33.24 -50.79 -56.69
C ALA A 58 -33.41 -51.40 -55.28
N ASP A 59 -33.74 -52.69 -55.17
CA ASP A 59 -33.80 -53.42 -53.88
C ASP A 59 -32.42 -53.45 -53.19
N ARG A 60 -31.32 -53.56 -53.96
CA ARG A 60 -29.95 -53.51 -53.44
C ARG A 60 -29.60 -52.10 -52.95
N ASP A 61 -29.89 -51.09 -53.75
CA ASP A 61 -29.62 -49.68 -53.41
C ASP A 61 -30.43 -49.24 -52.17
N HIS A 62 -31.70 -49.63 -52.06
CA HIS A 62 -32.51 -49.38 -50.88
C HIS A 62 -31.95 -50.11 -49.64
N ALA A 63 -31.51 -51.36 -49.80
CA ALA A 63 -30.86 -52.09 -48.72
C ALA A 63 -29.51 -51.48 -48.32
N GLU A 64 -28.79 -50.81 -49.23
CA GLU A 64 -27.54 -50.09 -48.94
C GLU A 64 -27.80 -48.75 -48.26
N ALA A 65 -28.75 -47.94 -48.74
CA ALA A 65 -29.21 -46.75 -48.05
C ALA A 65 -29.69 -47.07 -46.62
N GLY A 66 -30.43 -48.17 -46.45
CA GLY A 66 -30.88 -48.66 -45.14
C GLY A 66 -29.75 -49.15 -44.22
N ARG A 67 -28.61 -49.61 -44.76
CA ARG A 67 -27.39 -49.91 -43.98
C ARG A 67 -26.65 -48.63 -43.62
N ALA A 68 -26.43 -47.73 -44.58
CA ALA A 68 -25.75 -46.46 -44.40
C ALA A 68 -26.45 -45.57 -43.37
N ARG A 69 -27.79 -45.48 -43.41
CA ARG A 69 -28.57 -44.71 -42.42
C ARG A 69 -28.43 -45.28 -41.01
N LYS A 70 -28.51 -46.61 -40.83
CA LYS A 70 -28.27 -47.25 -39.52
C LYS A 70 -26.86 -47.02 -39.00
N GLN A 71 -25.85 -47.01 -39.87
CA GLN A 71 -24.48 -46.69 -39.49
C GLN A 71 -24.34 -45.21 -39.08
N ALA A 72 -25.00 -44.28 -39.79
CA ALA A 72 -25.05 -42.86 -39.40
C ALA A 72 -25.81 -42.63 -38.09
N GLU A 73 -26.95 -43.31 -37.88
CA GLU A 73 -27.71 -43.33 -36.61
C GLU A 73 -26.81 -43.78 -35.45
N GLN A 74 -26.03 -44.86 -35.63
CA GLN A 74 -25.08 -45.38 -34.64
C GLN A 74 -23.91 -44.42 -34.35
N VAL A 75 -23.30 -43.85 -35.39
CA VAL A 75 -22.21 -42.87 -35.23
C VAL A 75 -22.70 -41.59 -34.52
N LEU A 76 -23.90 -41.10 -34.86
CA LEU A 76 -24.50 -39.94 -34.21
C LEU A 76 -24.87 -40.21 -32.74
N ALA A 77 -25.32 -41.43 -32.42
CA ALA A 77 -25.55 -41.86 -31.05
C ALA A 77 -24.25 -41.90 -30.23
N GLY A 78 -23.21 -42.58 -30.73
CA GLY A 78 -21.90 -42.64 -30.08
C GLY A 78 -21.28 -41.25 -29.88
N ALA A 79 -21.26 -40.41 -30.91
CA ALA A 79 -20.78 -39.03 -30.79
C ALA A 79 -21.60 -38.17 -29.81
N SER A 80 -22.89 -38.49 -29.60
CA SER A 80 -23.72 -37.82 -28.58
C SER A 80 -23.40 -38.28 -27.16
N GLU A 81 -23.04 -39.56 -26.97
CA GLU A 81 -22.62 -40.14 -25.69
C GLU A 81 -21.20 -39.69 -25.30
N GLU A 82 -20.28 -39.66 -26.26
CA GLU A 82 -18.95 -39.05 -26.11
C GLU A 82 -19.07 -37.57 -25.73
N ALA A 83 -19.89 -36.78 -26.45
CA ALA A 83 -20.10 -35.38 -26.14
C ALA A 83 -20.75 -35.15 -24.76
N ALA A 84 -21.66 -36.03 -24.33
CA ALA A 84 -22.23 -35.97 -22.98
C ALA A 84 -21.16 -36.24 -21.92
N THR A 85 -20.30 -37.24 -22.14
CA THR A 85 -19.19 -37.60 -21.24
C THR A 85 -18.19 -36.44 -21.12
N ILE A 86 -17.75 -35.88 -22.24
CA ILE A 86 -16.83 -34.73 -22.28
C ILE A 86 -17.42 -33.51 -21.54
N VAL A 87 -18.74 -33.29 -21.62
CA VAL A 87 -19.39 -32.21 -20.88
C VAL A 87 -19.42 -32.48 -19.37
N VAL A 88 -19.62 -33.73 -18.93
CA VAL A 88 -19.53 -34.11 -17.50
C VAL A 88 -18.10 -33.95 -16.99
N ASP A 89 -17.11 -34.53 -17.68
CA ASP A 89 -15.68 -34.41 -17.34
C ASP A 89 -15.25 -32.94 -17.22
N ALA A 90 -15.70 -32.08 -18.14
CA ALA A 90 -15.40 -30.65 -18.11
C ALA A 90 -16.04 -29.92 -16.92
N HIS A 91 -17.24 -30.34 -16.47
CA HIS A 91 -17.85 -29.79 -15.25
C HIS A 91 -17.14 -30.27 -13.98
N GLU A 92 -16.71 -31.54 -13.92
CA GLU A 92 -15.93 -32.06 -12.78
C GLU A 92 -14.56 -31.37 -12.70
N GLN A 93 -13.86 -31.22 -13.83
CA GLN A 93 -12.61 -30.46 -13.90
C GLN A 93 -12.80 -28.99 -13.50
N ALA A 94 -13.87 -28.33 -13.95
CA ALA A 94 -14.19 -26.96 -13.53
C ALA A 94 -14.50 -26.87 -12.03
N GLY A 95 -15.20 -27.86 -11.45
CA GLY A 95 -15.44 -27.96 -10.01
C GLY A 95 -14.17 -28.16 -9.19
N LEU A 96 -13.26 -29.04 -9.64
CA LEU A 96 -11.95 -29.25 -9.03
C LEU A 96 -11.07 -28.00 -9.11
N LEU A 97 -11.07 -27.30 -10.24
CA LEU A 97 -10.36 -26.02 -10.40
C LEU A 97 -10.95 -24.91 -9.50
N MET A 98 -12.27 -24.81 -9.39
CA MET A 98 -12.94 -23.85 -8.51
C MET A 98 -12.64 -24.14 -7.03
N SER A 99 -12.68 -25.41 -6.63
CA SER A 99 -12.41 -25.87 -5.25
C SER A 99 -10.94 -25.66 -4.85
N SER A 100 -10.00 -25.97 -5.75
CA SER A 100 -8.57 -25.74 -5.51
C SER A 100 -8.21 -24.26 -5.53
N ALA A 101 -8.82 -23.45 -6.40
CA ALA A 101 -8.66 -21.99 -6.39
C ALA A 101 -9.23 -21.35 -5.11
N GLY A 102 -10.39 -21.80 -4.63
CA GLY A 102 -10.96 -21.37 -3.35
C GLY A 102 -10.08 -21.77 -2.15
N SER A 103 -9.56 -23.00 -2.15
CA SER A 103 -8.63 -23.48 -1.13
C SER A 103 -7.32 -22.67 -1.13
N ALA A 104 -6.79 -22.34 -2.31
CA ALA A 104 -5.59 -21.52 -2.46
C ALA A 104 -5.83 -20.06 -2.02
N ARG A 105 -6.99 -19.46 -2.33
CA ARG A 105 -7.41 -18.15 -1.80
C ARG A 105 -7.44 -18.17 -0.27
N ASP A 106 -8.13 -19.14 0.32
CA ASP A 106 -8.30 -19.20 1.76
C ASP A 106 -6.97 -19.44 2.48
N GLN A 107 -6.02 -20.17 1.84
CA GLN A 107 -4.64 -20.29 2.30
C GLN A 107 -3.81 -19.00 2.13
N GLU A 108 -3.87 -18.30 0.99
CA GLU A 108 -3.20 -17.00 0.78
C GLU A 108 -3.69 -15.96 1.81
N VAL A 109 -5.01 -15.91 2.08
CA VAL A 109 -5.62 -15.02 3.09
C VAL A 109 -5.23 -15.43 4.52
N ALA A 110 -5.21 -16.72 4.84
CA ALA A 110 -4.75 -17.20 6.15
C ALA A 110 -3.27 -16.85 6.39
N GLN A 111 -2.40 -17.07 5.41
CA GLN A 111 -0.98 -16.71 5.50
C GLN A 111 -0.80 -15.19 5.64
N ALA A 112 -1.48 -14.38 4.83
CA ALA A 112 -1.42 -12.92 4.92
C ALA A 112 -1.85 -12.39 6.30
N ARG A 113 -2.81 -13.06 6.97
CA ARG A 113 -3.24 -12.73 8.34
C ARG A 113 -2.22 -13.13 9.40
N VAL A 114 -1.54 -14.26 9.24
CA VAL A 114 -0.42 -14.67 10.12
C VAL A 114 0.75 -13.69 9.98
N GLU A 115 1.16 -13.36 8.75
CA GLU A 115 2.20 -12.35 8.48
C GLU A 115 1.83 -10.97 9.07
N ALA A 116 0.56 -10.58 9.01
CA ALA A 116 0.06 -9.33 9.59
C ALA A 116 0.04 -9.35 11.13
N GLU A 117 -0.29 -10.47 11.77
CA GLU A 117 -0.22 -10.62 13.23
C GLU A 117 1.22 -10.65 13.73
N GLU A 118 2.12 -11.37 13.04
CA GLU A 118 3.55 -11.35 13.35
C GLU A 118 4.14 -9.94 13.23
N LEU A 119 3.79 -9.18 12.18
CA LEU A 119 4.29 -7.81 12.02
C LEU A 119 3.79 -6.89 13.13
N ARG A 120 2.51 -6.97 13.49
CA ARG A 120 1.93 -6.20 14.62
C ARG A 120 2.55 -6.59 15.96
N SER A 121 2.76 -7.89 16.20
CA SER A 121 3.39 -8.38 17.43
C SER A 121 4.84 -7.91 17.57
N ARG A 122 5.63 -7.95 16.48
CA ARG A 122 7.00 -7.38 16.46
C ARG A 122 6.99 -5.88 16.70
N ALA A 123 6.11 -5.12 16.02
CA ALA A 123 5.98 -3.68 16.23
C ALA A 123 5.59 -3.31 17.68
N GLN A 124 4.74 -4.11 18.33
CA GLN A 124 4.41 -3.95 19.75
C GLN A 124 5.60 -4.26 20.67
N GLN A 125 6.39 -5.30 20.36
CA GLN A 125 7.61 -5.64 21.11
C GLN A 125 8.67 -4.53 20.98
N ASP A 126 8.93 -4.04 19.76
CA ASP A 126 9.85 -2.92 19.49
C ASP A 126 9.40 -1.65 20.24
N ALA A 127 8.12 -1.31 20.18
CA ALA A 127 7.56 -0.15 20.87
C ALA A 127 7.53 -0.32 22.40
N HIS A 128 7.50 -1.54 22.94
CA HIS A 128 7.64 -1.81 24.37
C HIS A 128 9.11 -1.74 24.82
N ALA A 129 10.04 -2.26 24.01
CA ALA A 129 11.47 -2.16 24.24
C ALA A 129 11.93 -0.69 24.26
N LEU A 130 11.52 0.12 23.28
CA LEU A 130 11.83 1.56 23.22
C LEU A 130 11.32 2.33 24.45
N ARG A 131 10.10 2.05 24.92
CA ARG A 131 9.56 2.64 26.16
C ARG A 131 10.36 2.21 27.39
N THR A 132 10.77 0.95 27.45
CA THR A 132 11.55 0.39 28.58
C THR A 132 12.97 0.97 28.62
N GLU A 133 13.62 1.11 27.47
CA GLU A 133 14.92 1.79 27.32
C GLU A 133 14.82 3.26 27.74
N ALA A 134 13.83 4.00 27.22
CA ALA A 134 13.65 5.41 27.55
C ALA A 134 13.28 5.65 29.03
N GLN A 135 12.54 4.73 29.64
CA GLN A 135 12.26 4.76 31.08
C GLN A 135 13.53 4.45 31.89
N GLY A 136 14.34 3.47 31.50
CA GLY A 136 15.64 3.19 32.13
C GLY A 136 16.59 4.39 32.06
N LEU A 137 16.73 5.03 30.89
CA LEU A 137 17.50 6.26 30.73
C LEU A 137 16.98 7.40 31.62
N ARG A 138 15.66 7.53 31.77
CA ARG A 138 15.03 8.51 32.66
C ARG A 138 15.32 8.24 34.13
N ASP A 139 15.28 6.98 34.56
CA ASP A 139 15.52 6.60 35.96
C ASP A 139 17.00 6.72 36.32
N THR A 140 17.93 6.40 35.40
CA THR A 140 19.36 6.72 35.54
C THR A 140 19.57 8.24 35.66
N ALA A 141 18.98 9.04 34.77
CA ALA A 141 19.08 10.51 34.84
C ALA A 141 18.48 11.10 36.14
N ALA A 142 17.44 10.48 36.70
CA ALA A 142 16.87 10.85 37.99
C ALA A 142 17.80 10.48 39.17
N ALA A 143 18.45 9.32 39.12
CA ALA A 143 19.43 8.90 40.11
C ALA A 143 20.69 9.80 40.08
N GLU A 144 21.22 10.11 38.89
CA GLU A 144 22.29 11.10 38.69
C GLU A 144 21.89 12.47 39.25
N THR A 145 20.70 12.95 38.91
CA THR A 145 20.13 14.22 39.42
C THR A 145 20.14 14.24 40.96
N SER A 146 19.64 13.18 41.59
CA SER A 146 19.59 13.07 43.05
C SER A 146 20.99 13.02 43.67
N SER A 147 21.91 12.26 43.08
CA SER A 147 23.30 12.13 43.56
C SER A 147 24.05 13.47 43.49
N LEU A 148 23.90 14.20 42.39
CA LEU A 148 24.53 15.51 42.20
C LEU A 148 23.95 16.58 43.13
N LEU A 149 22.64 16.55 43.40
CA LEU A 149 22.00 17.48 44.34
C LEU A 149 22.40 17.20 45.79
N GLU A 150 22.44 15.95 46.24
CA GLU A 150 22.91 15.63 47.59
C GLU A 150 24.41 15.92 47.77
N ALA A 151 25.25 15.65 46.76
CA ALA A 151 26.66 16.04 46.79
C ALA A 151 26.84 17.56 46.93
N ALA A 152 26.09 18.36 46.16
CA ALA A 152 26.14 19.82 46.25
C ALA A 152 25.62 20.37 47.59
N LYS A 153 24.62 19.73 48.21
CA LYS A 153 24.17 20.07 49.57
C LYS A 153 25.26 19.79 50.60
N VAL A 154 25.85 18.60 50.57
CA VAL A 154 26.94 18.23 51.49
C VAL A 154 28.14 19.16 51.34
N GLU A 155 28.48 19.58 50.12
CA GLU A 155 29.52 20.58 49.88
C GLU A 155 29.15 21.97 50.43
N ALA A 156 27.91 22.41 50.24
CA ALA A 156 27.41 23.69 50.75
C ALA A 156 27.36 23.71 52.30
N ASP A 157 26.86 22.64 52.93
CA ASP A 157 26.81 22.49 54.39
C ASP A 157 28.23 22.45 54.98
N ALA A 158 29.17 21.74 54.34
CA ALA A 158 30.57 21.72 54.75
C ALA A 158 31.25 23.09 54.63
N ALA A 159 30.96 23.84 53.55
CA ALA A 159 31.44 25.21 53.37
C ALA A 159 30.85 26.16 54.44
N VAL A 160 29.56 26.03 54.77
CA VAL A 160 28.89 26.80 55.84
C VAL A 160 29.45 26.45 57.23
N ALA A 161 29.84 25.19 57.47
CA ALA A 161 30.51 24.80 58.71
C ALA A 161 31.93 25.40 58.83
N ALA A 162 32.75 25.29 57.77
CA ALA A 162 34.10 25.87 57.74
C ALA A 162 34.07 27.42 57.83
N ALA A 163 33.06 28.03 57.23
CA ALA A 163 32.73 29.45 57.36
C ALA A 163 32.46 29.85 58.82
N GLN A 164 31.58 29.12 59.51
CA GLN A 164 31.24 29.37 60.91
C GLN A 164 32.45 29.17 61.84
N GLU A 165 33.28 28.15 61.61
CA GLU A 165 34.52 27.94 62.38
C GLU A 165 35.50 29.10 62.18
N THR A 166 35.68 29.55 60.93
CA THR A 166 36.58 30.68 60.61
C THR A 166 36.07 31.99 61.22
N ALA A 167 34.77 32.27 61.15
CA ALA A 167 34.16 33.43 61.79
C ALA A 167 34.30 33.38 63.33
N ALA A 168 34.10 32.21 63.95
CA ALA A 168 34.30 32.04 65.39
C ALA A 168 35.76 32.29 65.80
N ARG A 169 36.71 31.80 65.01
CA ARG A 169 38.16 32.00 65.22
C ARG A 169 38.53 33.49 65.15
N LEU A 170 38.09 34.19 64.10
CA LEU A 170 38.34 35.63 63.91
C LEU A 170 37.72 36.50 65.01
N VAL A 171 36.52 36.13 65.50
CA VAL A 171 35.87 36.83 66.61
C VAL A 171 36.64 36.65 67.92
N GLU A 172 37.23 35.47 68.18
CA GLU A 172 38.01 35.22 69.39
C GLU A 172 39.41 35.84 69.31
N GLU A 173 40.03 35.84 68.13
CA GLU A 173 41.28 36.56 67.84
C GLU A 173 41.12 38.09 67.98
N GLY A 174 40.02 38.64 67.47
CA GLY A 174 39.64 40.04 67.67
C GLY A 174 39.38 40.39 69.15
N ARG A 175 38.84 39.46 69.95
CA ARG A 175 38.72 39.62 71.40
C ARG A 175 40.07 39.60 72.11
N ALA A 176 40.93 38.65 71.78
CA ALA A 176 42.27 38.55 72.37
C ALA A 176 43.10 39.81 72.09
N THR A 177 43.09 40.28 70.84
CA THR A 177 43.78 41.51 70.41
C THR A 177 43.15 42.76 71.05
N GLY A 178 41.81 42.84 71.11
CA GLY A 178 41.12 43.93 71.82
C GLY A 178 41.41 43.98 73.32
N GLN A 179 41.49 42.82 73.98
CA GLN A 179 41.88 42.71 75.39
C GLN A 179 43.34 43.12 75.59
N HIS A 180 44.26 42.67 74.73
CA HIS A 180 45.66 43.08 74.77
C HIS A 180 45.83 44.61 74.64
N HIS A 181 45.12 45.26 73.71
CA HIS A 181 45.13 46.73 73.61
C HIS A 181 44.55 47.41 74.86
N LEU A 182 43.52 46.86 75.50
CA LEU A 182 42.97 47.39 76.76
C LEU A 182 43.97 47.25 77.92
N ASP A 183 44.67 46.13 78.02
CA ASP A 183 45.66 45.86 79.06
C ASP A 183 46.92 46.74 78.88
N SER A 184 47.40 46.89 77.65
CA SER A 184 48.48 47.83 77.30
C SER A 184 48.08 49.28 77.58
N ALA A 185 46.92 49.74 77.10
CA ALA A 185 46.46 51.11 77.33
C ALA A 185 46.20 51.41 78.82
N THR A 186 45.77 50.40 79.60
CA THR A 186 45.65 50.52 81.05
C THR A 186 47.04 50.64 81.69
N THR A 187 48.01 49.82 81.27
CA THR A 187 49.40 49.89 81.75
C THR A 187 50.06 51.24 81.42
N GLU A 188 49.84 51.78 80.22
CA GLU A 188 50.29 53.12 79.84
C GLU A 188 49.61 54.22 80.67
N ALA A 189 48.29 54.14 80.87
CA ALA A 189 47.54 55.10 81.67
C ALA A 189 47.97 55.09 83.14
N GLU A 190 48.34 53.93 83.70
CA GLU A 190 48.92 53.82 85.04
C GLU A 190 50.36 54.35 85.10
N SER A 191 51.19 54.04 84.09
CA SER A 191 52.55 54.57 83.95
C SER A 191 52.58 56.11 83.82
N LEU A 192 51.68 56.68 83.02
CA LEU A 192 51.49 58.11 82.87
C LEU A 192 50.97 58.75 84.16
N ARG A 193 50.01 58.11 84.84
CA ARG A 193 49.47 58.59 86.14
C ARG A 193 50.55 58.55 87.22
N ALA A 194 51.38 57.52 87.27
CA ALA A 194 52.52 57.41 88.19
C ALA A 194 53.59 58.47 87.88
N SER A 195 53.92 58.67 86.60
CA SER A 195 54.89 59.67 86.13
C SER A 195 54.42 61.10 86.47
N ALA A 196 53.17 61.44 86.15
CA ALA A 196 52.56 62.72 86.49
C ALA A 196 52.43 62.92 88.01
N SER A 197 52.21 61.85 88.79
CA SER A 197 52.22 61.94 90.26
C SER A 197 53.63 62.21 90.80
N ALA A 198 54.66 61.58 90.24
CA ALA A 198 56.06 61.80 90.61
C ALA A 198 56.61 63.16 90.11
N GLU A 199 56.08 63.69 89.01
CA GLU A 199 56.36 65.04 88.54
C GLU A 199 55.62 66.09 89.38
N SER A 200 54.35 65.87 89.70
CA SER A 200 53.58 66.70 90.64
C SER A 200 54.22 66.75 92.02
N ALA A 201 54.70 65.62 92.56
CA ALA A 201 55.45 65.58 93.80
C ALA A 201 56.77 66.37 93.72
N ARG A 202 57.49 66.30 92.59
CA ARG A 202 58.70 67.12 92.34
C ARG A 202 58.37 68.61 92.22
N MET A 203 57.32 68.98 91.50
CA MET A 203 56.83 70.36 91.41
C MET A 203 56.35 70.90 92.76
N LEU A 204 55.77 70.08 93.63
CA LEU A 204 55.37 70.48 94.99
C LEU A 204 56.58 70.65 95.91
N ASP A 205 57.58 69.77 95.85
CA ASP A 205 58.84 69.91 96.59
C ASP A 205 59.64 71.13 96.09
N GLU A 206 59.68 71.35 94.78
CA GLU A 206 60.32 72.50 94.14
C GLU A 206 59.59 73.81 94.41
N ALA A 207 58.26 73.82 94.36
CA ALA A 207 57.45 74.97 94.77
C ALA A 207 57.53 75.20 96.29
N THR A 208 57.79 74.17 97.10
CA THR A 208 58.06 74.34 98.54
C THR A 208 59.44 74.96 98.76
N ARG A 209 60.49 74.46 98.10
CA ARG A 209 61.83 75.08 98.09
C ARG A 209 61.79 76.51 97.58
N HIS A 210 61.17 76.77 96.43
CA HIS A 210 60.96 78.12 95.92
C HIS A 210 60.04 78.97 96.82
N ALA A 211 59.09 78.41 97.58
CA ALA A 211 58.33 79.17 98.57
C ALA A 211 59.15 79.48 99.83
N GLU A 212 60.15 78.66 100.18
CA GLU A 212 61.08 78.92 101.28
C GLU A 212 62.18 79.89 100.87
N GLU A 213 62.74 79.75 99.66
CA GLU A 213 63.60 80.74 99.00
C GLU A 213 62.85 82.05 98.77
N LEU A 214 61.56 82.03 98.39
CA LEU A 214 60.75 83.23 98.27
C LEU A 214 60.40 83.80 99.65
N ARG A 215 60.14 83.01 100.69
CA ARG A 215 60.01 83.55 102.07
C ARG A 215 61.32 84.15 102.59
N SER A 216 62.47 83.54 102.27
CA SER A 216 63.80 84.02 102.67
C SER A 216 64.17 85.29 101.91
N SER A 217 64.06 85.25 100.58
CA SER A 217 64.31 86.39 99.72
C SER A 217 63.28 87.49 99.89
N THR A 218 61.99 87.22 100.16
CA THR A 218 61.01 88.27 100.53
C THR A 218 61.01 88.65 101.99
N ALA A 219 61.70 87.95 102.90
CA ALA A 219 62.12 88.56 104.16
C ALA A 219 63.19 89.62 103.87
N ALA A 220 64.18 89.30 103.04
CA ALA A 220 65.19 90.26 102.58
C ALA A 220 64.64 91.34 101.62
N GLU A 221 63.57 91.06 100.87
CA GLU A 221 62.95 91.96 99.90
C GLU A 221 61.81 92.74 100.53
N ALA A 222 61.11 92.24 101.55
CA ALA A 222 60.29 93.10 102.40
C ALA A 222 61.18 94.09 103.16
N GLU A 223 62.38 93.71 103.57
CA GLU A 223 63.40 94.68 104.01
C GLU A 223 63.80 95.66 102.89
N ARG A 224 64.00 95.23 101.63
CA ARG A 224 64.31 96.12 100.49
C ARG A 224 63.13 96.90 99.87
N VAL A 225 61.88 96.52 100.15
CA VAL A 225 60.66 97.10 99.55
C VAL A 225 59.86 97.90 100.58
N ARG A 226 60.07 97.63 101.87
CA ARG A 226 60.02 98.65 102.95
C ARG A 226 61.16 99.68 102.82
N LEU A 227 62.00 99.56 101.78
CA LEU A 227 62.88 100.59 101.24
C LEU A 227 62.52 101.04 99.78
N ALA A 228 61.41 100.59 99.12
CA ALA A 228 61.21 100.84 97.65
C ALA A 228 59.82 100.77 96.88
N ALA A 229 58.66 100.30 97.37
CA ALA A 229 57.51 99.73 96.55
C ALA A 229 56.65 100.47 95.41
N ASP A 230 56.56 99.94 94.10
CA ASP A 230 55.53 100.11 92.93
C ASP A 230 55.68 99.23 91.54
N GLN A 231 54.71 99.11 90.54
CA GLN A 231 54.73 98.36 89.16
C GLN A 231 53.59 98.59 87.99
N THR A 232 53.55 97.89 86.77
CA THR A 232 52.65 98.14 85.50
C THR A 232 52.09 96.94 84.56
N LEU A 233 51.71 97.08 83.21
CA LEU A 233 50.70 96.23 82.37
C LEU A 233 50.90 95.94 80.77
N ALA A 234 49.95 95.27 79.98
CA ALA A 234 50.06 94.72 78.54
C ALA A 234 48.78 94.57 77.52
N VAL A 235 48.83 93.87 76.32
CA VAL A 235 47.83 93.79 75.10
C VAL A 235 47.75 92.38 74.30
N ALA A 236 47.16 91.91 73.12
CA ALA A 236 46.45 92.30 71.79
C ALA A 236 45.58 91.15 71.03
N ARG A 237 45.19 91.16 69.67
CA ARG A 237 44.16 90.27 68.89
C ARG A 237 44.26 90.05 67.29
N ALA A 238 43.44 89.17 66.57
CA ALA A 238 43.34 88.89 65.05
C ALA A 238 42.14 87.98 64.43
N GLU A 239 41.88 87.85 63.07
CA GLU A 239 40.66 87.26 62.31
C GLU A 239 40.82 86.58 60.83
N SER A 240 39.80 85.95 60.10
CA SER A 240 39.89 85.11 58.78
C SER A 240 38.59 84.78 57.81
N GLU A 241 38.66 83.93 56.70
CA GLU A 241 37.66 83.05 55.84
C GLU A 241 37.20 83.25 54.29
N GLU A 242 36.91 82.20 53.40
CA GLU A 242 36.51 82.22 51.88
C GLU A 242 36.06 80.89 51.00
N GLN A 243 35.37 80.97 49.80
CA GLN A 243 35.19 80.14 48.46
C GLN A 243 34.12 79.00 47.98
N LEU A 244 34.01 78.62 46.63
CA LEU A 244 32.87 77.83 45.91
C LEU A 244 32.99 77.09 44.44
N ARG A 245 32.35 75.86 44.20
CA ARG A 245 31.50 75.20 43.04
C ARG A 245 31.87 74.81 41.52
N GLN A 246 31.56 73.57 40.97
CA GLN A 246 30.96 73.20 39.59
C GLN A 246 30.69 71.69 39.10
N ALA A 247 29.84 71.46 38.03
CA ALA A 247 29.72 70.36 36.95
C ALA A 247 28.77 69.07 36.99
N ALA A 248 28.05 68.69 35.87
CA ALA A 248 27.28 67.40 35.60
C ALA A 248 26.65 67.19 34.14
N GLU A 249 26.01 66.01 33.85
CA GLU A 249 25.27 65.47 32.62
C GLU A 249 26.10 64.75 31.50
N GLN A 250 25.65 63.77 30.67
CA GLN A 250 24.37 63.26 30.06
C GLN A 250 24.35 61.71 29.80
N THR A 251 23.18 61.05 29.60
CA THR A 251 23.04 59.68 28.99
C THR A 251 21.61 59.34 28.49
N GLU A 252 21.45 58.70 27.31
CA GLU A 252 20.15 58.17 26.82
C GLU A 252 20.28 57.01 25.77
N TRP A 253 19.63 55.86 26.01
CA TRP A 253 19.00 54.98 24.98
C TRP A 253 18.20 53.83 25.64
N ALA A 254 16.95 53.63 25.21
CA ALA A 254 16.32 52.31 24.88
C ALA A 254 14.79 52.29 25.13
N THR A 255 13.96 52.46 24.10
CA THR A 255 12.53 52.03 24.16
C THR A 255 11.93 51.78 22.77
N ALA A 256 11.03 50.79 22.68
CA ALA A 256 9.96 50.60 21.69
C ALA A 256 10.37 50.19 20.23
N THR A 257 9.57 49.44 19.45
CA THR A 257 8.26 48.81 19.76
C THR A 257 8.03 47.48 19.02
N VAL A 258 7.34 46.58 19.72
CA VAL A 258 6.55 45.42 19.25
C VAL A 258 5.47 45.79 18.22
N ARG A 259 5.21 44.95 17.18
CA ARG A 259 3.84 44.69 16.65
C ARG A 259 3.72 43.47 15.70
N SER A 260 2.50 42.89 15.64
CA SER A 260 1.95 41.84 14.71
C SER A 260 2.44 40.38 14.87
N VAL A 261 1.62 39.31 15.02
CA VAL A 261 0.14 39.04 14.99
C VAL A 261 -0.48 39.03 13.57
N LEU A 262 -1.19 37.99 13.04
CA LEU A 262 -1.51 36.57 13.44
C LEU A 262 -2.03 35.71 12.23
N ASP A 263 -2.49 34.46 12.49
CA ASP A 263 -3.42 33.56 11.70
C ASP A 263 -2.94 32.86 10.37
N GLY A 264 -3.44 31.68 9.92
CA GLY A 264 -4.27 30.61 10.55
C GLY A 264 -4.97 29.58 9.59
N ALA A 265 -4.92 28.26 9.91
CA ALA A 265 -5.78 27.10 9.47
C ALA A 265 -5.83 26.62 7.96
N ALA A 266 -6.38 25.43 7.55
CA ALA A 266 -6.40 24.02 8.07
C ALA A 266 -7.10 22.99 7.08
N GLY A 267 -6.65 21.71 7.03
CA GLY A 267 -7.38 20.49 6.53
C GLY A 267 -7.66 20.32 5.01
N GLU A 268 -8.09 19.17 4.44
CA GLU A 268 -7.98 17.71 4.75
C GLU A 268 -8.30 16.87 3.45
N ALA A 269 -8.41 15.52 3.49
CA ALA A 269 -8.32 14.60 2.32
C ALA A 269 -9.65 13.95 1.81
N ASP A 270 -9.62 13.22 0.67
CA ASP A 270 -9.98 11.77 0.52
C ASP A 270 -10.18 11.27 -0.97
N VAL A 271 -10.80 10.09 -1.24
CA VAL A 271 -10.27 9.02 -2.13
C VAL A 271 -11.19 8.49 -3.30
N ILE A 272 -10.54 8.02 -4.40
CA ILE A 272 -10.87 7.00 -5.47
C ILE A 272 -12.33 6.71 -5.97
N ARG A 273 -12.49 6.39 -7.27
CA ARG A 273 -13.55 5.47 -7.82
C ARG A 273 -13.23 4.86 -9.22
N LYS A 274 -14.03 3.88 -9.72
CA LYS A 274 -13.76 3.00 -10.91
C LYS A 274 -14.97 2.73 -11.87
N ALA A 275 -14.66 2.49 -13.17
CA ALA A 275 -15.23 1.52 -14.18
C ALA A 275 -16.68 1.59 -14.80
N GLY A 276 -16.86 1.03 -16.03
CA GLY A 276 -18.13 0.81 -16.80
C GLY A 276 -17.96 0.31 -18.29
N HIS A 277 -18.99 -0.26 -18.96
CA HIS A 277 -18.98 -0.93 -20.32
C HIS A 277 -20.32 -0.79 -21.17
N ALA A 278 -20.40 -1.31 -22.44
CA ALA A 278 -21.59 -1.55 -23.38
C ALA A 278 -22.09 -0.42 -24.38
N GLU A 279 -22.84 -0.57 -25.52
CA GLU A 279 -23.35 -1.66 -26.44
C GLU A 279 -23.85 -1.18 -27.88
N VAL A 280 -24.51 -1.99 -28.76
CA VAL A 280 -24.71 -1.82 -30.27
C VAL A 280 -26.12 -2.17 -30.91
N GLY A 281 -26.53 -1.64 -32.11
CA GLY A 281 -27.48 -2.32 -33.08
C GLY A 281 -28.41 -1.57 -34.13
N ALA A 282 -28.84 -2.26 -35.23
CA ALA A 282 -30.05 -2.10 -36.15
C ALA A 282 -30.03 -1.47 -37.62
N HIS A 283 -31.11 -1.66 -38.45
CA HIS A 283 -31.07 -1.79 -39.96
C HIS A 283 -32.34 -1.40 -40.86
N THR A 284 -32.13 -0.83 -42.08
CA THR A 284 -32.93 -0.67 -43.38
C THR A 284 -34.44 -0.33 -43.56
N SER A 285 -34.79 0.30 -44.73
CA SER A 285 -36.03 0.06 -45.57
C SER A 285 -36.09 0.82 -46.95
N ALA A 286 -36.42 0.17 -48.11
CA ALA A 286 -36.94 0.78 -49.40
C ALA A 286 -37.37 -0.25 -50.52
N VAL A 287 -38.35 0.07 -51.41
CA VAL A 287 -39.12 -0.86 -52.34
C VAL A 287 -39.57 -0.18 -53.69
N ARG A 288 -39.76 -0.73 -54.93
CA ARG A 288 -39.81 -2.06 -55.66
C ARG A 288 -41.22 -2.37 -56.31
N ARG A 289 -41.39 -2.67 -57.64
CA ARG A 289 -42.70 -3.08 -58.34
C ARG A 289 -42.73 -3.48 -59.90
N ARG A 290 -43.27 -4.66 -60.38
CA ARG A 290 -43.70 -5.11 -61.81
C ARG A 290 -44.35 -6.57 -62.04
N LEU A 291 -44.84 -7.01 -63.27
CA LEU A 291 -45.60 -8.31 -63.66
C LEU A 291 -45.52 -8.86 -65.18
N GLN A 292 -46.15 -10.03 -65.60
CA GLN A 292 -46.07 -10.79 -66.95
C GLN A 292 -47.30 -11.74 -67.44
N GLY A 293 -47.30 -12.47 -68.62
CA GLY A 293 -48.37 -13.44 -69.18
C GLY A 293 -48.11 -14.30 -70.51
N VAL A 294 -49.00 -15.26 -71.02
CA VAL A 294 -48.79 -16.26 -72.18
C VAL A 294 -50.05 -17.01 -72.87
N ILE A 295 -49.95 -17.78 -74.02
CA ILE A 295 -50.98 -18.60 -74.85
C ILE A 295 -50.32 -19.59 -75.94
N ALA A 296 -50.79 -20.60 -76.77
CA ALA A 296 -51.98 -21.45 -77.27
C ALA A 296 -51.68 -22.13 -78.70
N ALA A 297 -52.37 -22.98 -79.56
CA ALA A 297 -53.51 -24.00 -79.71
C ALA A 297 -53.64 -24.51 -81.26
N VAL A 298 -54.25 -25.56 -81.97
CA VAL A 298 -54.98 -26.93 -81.94
C VAL A 298 -55.06 -27.65 -83.40
N ALA A 299 -55.40 -28.97 -83.67
CA ALA A 299 -55.59 -29.66 -85.04
C ALA A 299 -56.33 -31.09 -85.19
N GLY A 300 -56.62 -31.68 -86.42
CA GLY A 300 -57.07 -33.14 -86.72
C GLY A 300 -57.79 -33.59 -88.09
N ARG A 301 -57.85 -34.90 -88.56
CA ARG A 301 -58.66 -35.46 -89.77
C ARG A 301 -58.82 -37.06 -90.01
N MET A 302 -59.37 -37.59 -91.17
CA MET A 302 -59.86 -39.03 -91.48
C MET A 302 -60.00 -39.57 -93.01
N ALA A 303 -60.35 -40.88 -93.31
CA ALA A 303 -60.55 -41.59 -94.65
C ALA A 303 -61.49 -42.87 -94.66
N LEU A 304 -61.50 -43.72 -95.71
CA LEU A 304 -62.49 -44.82 -95.89
C LEU A 304 -62.02 -45.98 -96.82
N GLU A 305 -62.93 -46.88 -97.20
CA GLU A 305 -62.83 -47.95 -98.24
C GLU A 305 -62.03 -49.22 -97.84
N LEU A 306 -60.86 -49.49 -98.43
CA LEU A 306 -59.73 -50.34 -97.98
C LEU A 306 -59.42 -50.28 -96.46
N ALA A 307 -60.03 -49.31 -95.79
CA ALA A 307 -60.08 -49.11 -94.36
C ALA A 307 -60.70 -50.24 -93.51
N ASP A 308 -61.38 -51.30 -94.00
CA ASP A 308 -61.96 -52.35 -93.09
C ASP A 308 -61.03 -53.55 -92.78
N ALA A 309 -60.35 -54.09 -93.79
CA ALA A 309 -59.30 -55.09 -93.56
C ALA A 309 -58.04 -54.42 -92.98
N ARG A 310 -57.81 -53.16 -93.35
CA ARG A 310 -56.95 -52.27 -92.55
C ARG A 310 -57.55 -52.01 -91.19
N GLN A 311 -58.86 -51.75 -91.01
CA GLN A 311 -59.46 -51.56 -89.68
C GLN A 311 -59.04 -52.70 -88.78
N ARG A 312 -59.14 -53.96 -89.19
CA ARG A 312 -58.77 -55.09 -88.30
C ARG A 312 -57.26 -55.27 -88.07
N ALA A 313 -56.41 -54.88 -89.02
CA ALA A 313 -54.95 -54.89 -88.83
C ALA A 313 -54.49 -53.69 -87.98
N ASP A 314 -55.01 -52.51 -88.30
CA ASP A 314 -54.87 -51.24 -87.60
C ASP A 314 -55.53 -51.30 -86.21
N ASP A 315 -56.61 -52.06 -85.99
CA ASP A 315 -57.31 -52.30 -84.70
C ASP A 315 -56.43 -53.19 -83.84
N LEU A 316 -55.84 -54.26 -84.41
CA LEU A 316 -54.93 -55.14 -83.68
C LEU A 316 -53.61 -54.42 -83.38
N ALA A 317 -53.09 -53.63 -84.32
CA ALA A 317 -51.94 -52.75 -84.13
C ALA A 317 -52.26 -51.58 -83.19
N GLN A 318 -53.50 -51.08 -83.15
CA GLN A 318 -53.95 -50.06 -82.22
C GLN A 318 -54.16 -50.65 -80.83
N VAL A 319 -54.67 -51.88 -80.69
CA VAL A 319 -54.72 -52.60 -79.41
C VAL A 319 -53.30 -52.91 -78.91
N ALA A 320 -52.40 -53.33 -79.79
CA ALA A 320 -50.99 -53.56 -79.44
C ALA A 320 -50.26 -52.24 -79.09
N ALA A 321 -50.49 -51.15 -79.83
CA ALA A 321 -49.91 -49.84 -79.57
C ALA A 321 -50.55 -49.14 -78.36
N LEU A 322 -51.84 -49.37 -78.08
CA LEU A 322 -52.49 -48.92 -76.84
C LEU A 322 -51.93 -49.70 -75.65
N ALA A 323 -51.78 -51.03 -75.75
CA ALA A 323 -51.17 -51.83 -74.69
C ALA A 323 -49.68 -51.49 -74.48
N LEU A 324 -48.94 -51.21 -75.56
CA LEU A 324 -47.55 -50.73 -75.47
C LEU A 324 -47.50 -49.33 -74.84
N ALA A 325 -48.34 -48.38 -75.28
CA ALA A 325 -48.41 -47.05 -74.70
C ALA A 325 -48.92 -47.06 -73.24
N GLU A 326 -49.78 -48.00 -72.88
CA GLU A 326 -50.22 -48.24 -71.50
C GLU A 326 -49.06 -48.76 -70.65
N VAL A 327 -48.29 -49.74 -71.13
CA VAL A 327 -47.07 -50.23 -70.44
C VAL A 327 -45.97 -49.18 -70.40
N GLU A 328 -45.72 -48.42 -71.47
CA GLU A 328 -44.77 -47.30 -71.49
C GLU A 328 -45.20 -46.19 -70.52
N SER A 329 -46.51 -45.90 -70.43
CA SER A 329 -47.09 -44.97 -69.46
C SER A 329 -46.96 -45.49 -68.03
N GLU A 330 -47.22 -46.77 -67.77
CA GLU A 330 -47.05 -47.39 -66.44
C GLU A 330 -45.58 -47.42 -66.01
N VAL A 331 -44.65 -47.76 -66.92
CA VAL A 331 -43.20 -47.74 -66.67
C VAL A 331 -42.72 -46.32 -66.43
N THR A 332 -43.14 -45.36 -67.24
CA THR A 332 -42.80 -43.93 -67.06
C THR A 332 -43.34 -43.40 -65.73
N ALA A 333 -44.62 -43.61 -65.45
CA ALA A 333 -45.24 -43.19 -64.19
C ALA A 333 -44.69 -43.94 -62.97
N THR A 334 -44.11 -45.13 -63.13
CA THR A 334 -43.39 -45.86 -62.06
C THR A 334 -41.99 -45.29 -61.85
N ARG A 335 -41.26 -44.98 -62.93
CA ARG A 335 -39.95 -44.31 -62.86
C ARG A 335 -40.07 -42.92 -62.24
N GLU A 336 -41.05 -42.11 -62.68
CA GLU A 336 -41.32 -40.78 -62.11
C GLU A 336 -41.71 -40.84 -60.63
N ARG A 337 -42.48 -41.85 -60.20
CA ARG A 337 -42.77 -42.09 -58.78
C ARG A 337 -41.51 -42.46 -58.00
N ALA A 338 -40.68 -43.38 -58.51
CA ALA A 338 -39.43 -43.79 -57.86
C ALA A 338 -38.42 -42.63 -57.79
N GLU A 339 -38.30 -41.81 -58.83
CA GLU A 339 -37.43 -40.62 -58.85
C GLU A 339 -37.95 -39.54 -57.89
N ALA A 340 -39.26 -39.32 -57.82
CA ALA A 340 -39.86 -38.40 -56.85
C ALA A 340 -39.74 -38.90 -55.40
N GLU A 341 -39.81 -40.21 -55.15
CA GLU A 341 -39.61 -40.81 -53.84
C GLU A 341 -38.14 -40.77 -53.41
N ALA A 342 -37.21 -41.12 -54.29
CA ALA A 342 -35.77 -40.98 -54.05
C ALA A 342 -35.37 -39.53 -53.79
N ALA A 343 -35.90 -38.58 -54.57
CA ALA A 343 -35.66 -37.14 -54.36
C ALA A 343 -36.22 -36.66 -53.00
N ARG A 344 -37.36 -37.18 -52.54
CA ARG A 344 -37.89 -36.90 -51.19
C ARG A 344 -37.00 -37.49 -50.10
N VAL A 345 -36.61 -38.76 -50.20
CA VAL A 345 -35.73 -39.41 -49.22
C VAL A 345 -34.38 -38.69 -49.09
N VAL A 346 -33.80 -38.22 -50.21
CA VAL A 346 -32.58 -37.42 -50.20
C VAL A 346 -32.80 -36.03 -49.58
N ALA A 347 -33.93 -35.38 -49.89
CA ALA A 347 -34.28 -34.08 -49.31
C ALA A 347 -34.49 -34.18 -47.79
N ASP A 348 -35.33 -35.11 -47.34
CA ASP A 348 -35.65 -35.34 -45.92
C ASP A 348 -34.39 -35.70 -45.11
N ALA A 349 -33.50 -36.54 -45.66
CA ALA A 349 -32.23 -36.89 -45.03
C ALA A 349 -31.24 -35.71 -44.98
N THR A 350 -31.26 -34.83 -45.99
CA THR A 350 -30.45 -33.61 -46.01
C THR A 350 -30.96 -32.62 -44.96
N ASP A 351 -32.27 -32.36 -44.92
CA ASP A 351 -32.91 -31.50 -43.94
C ASP A 351 -32.72 -32.02 -42.50
N GLU A 352 -32.80 -33.33 -42.27
CA GLU A 352 -32.48 -33.93 -40.96
C GLU A 352 -30.99 -33.74 -40.58
N SER A 353 -30.08 -33.93 -41.53
CA SER A 353 -28.63 -33.71 -41.34
C SER A 353 -28.32 -32.25 -41.01
N GLU A 354 -28.82 -31.28 -41.79
CA GLU A 354 -28.65 -29.85 -41.52
C GLU A 354 -29.23 -29.45 -40.15
N ARG A 355 -30.43 -29.96 -39.83
CA ARG A 355 -31.05 -29.75 -38.50
C ARG A 355 -30.23 -30.41 -37.39
N ALA A 356 -29.49 -31.49 -37.63
CA ALA A 356 -28.63 -32.14 -36.66
C ALA A 356 -27.33 -31.35 -36.43
N VAL A 357 -26.64 -30.94 -37.51
CA VAL A 357 -25.47 -30.05 -37.46
C VAL A 357 -25.81 -28.76 -36.72
N ALA A 358 -26.92 -28.09 -37.08
CA ALA A 358 -27.35 -26.86 -36.41
C ALA A 358 -27.73 -27.04 -34.93
N ARG A 359 -28.06 -28.26 -34.47
CA ARG A 359 -28.21 -28.56 -33.02
C ARG A 359 -26.86 -28.72 -32.33
N LEU A 360 -25.90 -29.39 -32.98
CA LEU A 360 -24.55 -29.61 -32.45
C LEU A 360 -23.77 -28.29 -32.37
N GLU A 361 -23.84 -27.45 -33.40
CA GLU A 361 -23.20 -26.13 -33.42
C GLU A 361 -23.74 -25.20 -32.33
N ARG A 362 -25.06 -25.18 -32.08
CA ARG A 362 -25.64 -24.42 -30.96
C ARG A 362 -25.14 -24.93 -29.61
N ARG A 363 -25.20 -26.25 -29.37
CA ARG A 363 -24.66 -26.85 -28.13
C ARG A 363 -23.18 -26.56 -27.93
N ARG A 364 -22.40 -26.56 -29.00
CA ARG A 364 -20.97 -26.20 -28.98
C ARG A 364 -20.78 -24.73 -28.60
N ALA A 365 -21.51 -23.80 -29.22
CA ALA A 365 -21.44 -22.37 -28.90
C ALA A 365 -21.91 -22.08 -27.45
N GLU A 366 -22.95 -22.77 -26.98
CA GLU A 366 -23.43 -22.73 -25.60
C GLU A 366 -22.34 -23.19 -24.62
N ALA A 367 -21.66 -24.32 -24.92
CA ALA A 367 -20.57 -24.85 -24.09
C ALA A 367 -19.30 -23.97 -24.12
N GLU A 368 -18.89 -23.45 -25.29
CA GLU A 368 -17.76 -22.53 -25.42
C GLU A 368 -18.01 -21.21 -24.67
N SER A 369 -19.24 -20.68 -24.73
CA SER A 369 -19.68 -19.50 -23.98
C SER A 369 -19.73 -19.74 -22.47
N GLY A 370 -20.24 -20.90 -22.04
CA GLY A 370 -20.24 -21.31 -20.63
C GLY A 370 -18.81 -21.43 -20.07
N ALA A 371 -17.92 -22.08 -20.82
CA ALA A 371 -16.52 -22.21 -20.44
C ALA A 371 -15.78 -20.87 -20.41
N ALA A 372 -16.07 -19.95 -21.34
CA ALA A 372 -15.54 -18.58 -21.32
C ALA A 372 -16.03 -17.80 -20.07
N SER A 373 -17.32 -17.91 -19.75
CA SER A 373 -17.93 -17.26 -18.58
C SER A 373 -17.35 -17.78 -17.26
N LEU A 374 -17.14 -19.10 -17.13
CA LEU A 374 -16.49 -19.69 -15.96
C LEU A 374 -15.03 -19.23 -15.80
N ARG A 375 -14.25 -19.16 -16.89
CA ARG A 375 -12.88 -18.60 -16.86
C ARG A 375 -12.87 -17.13 -16.44
N ALA A 376 -13.83 -16.33 -16.91
CA ALA A 376 -13.94 -14.93 -16.53
C ALA A 376 -14.25 -14.75 -15.04
N LEU A 377 -15.19 -15.53 -14.49
CA LEU A 377 -15.52 -15.51 -13.05
C LEU A 377 -14.34 -15.95 -12.17
N VAL A 378 -13.63 -17.02 -12.54
CA VAL A 378 -12.44 -17.47 -11.82
C VAL A 378 -11.32 -16.43 -11.89
N ALA A 379 -11.11 -15.79 -13.04
CA ALA A 379 -10.14 -14.70 -13.18
C ALA A 379 -10.50 -13.49 -12.31
N GLU A 380 -11.78 -13.10 -12.26
CA GLU A 380 -12.24 -12.01 -11.40
C GLU A 380 -12.00 -12.33 -9.92
N GLU A 381 -12.44 -13.51 -9.45
CA GLU A 381 -12.25 -13.95 -8.05
C GLU A 381 -10.77 -14.02 -7.65
N VAL A 382 -9.88 -14.49 -8.54
CA VAL A 382 -8.42 -14.47 -8.28
C VAL A 382 -7.88 -13.04 -8.21
N THR A 383 -8.37 -12.10 -9.03
CA THR A 383 -7.96 -10.68 -8.90
C THR A 383 -8.53 -10.00 -7.66
N ARG A 384 -9.74 -10.38 -7.23
CA ARG A 384 -10.42 -9.91 -6.01
C ARG A 384 -9.67 -10.37 -4.77
N SER A 385 -9.43 -11.68 -4.64
CA SER A 385 -8.57 -12.32 -3.64
C SER A 385 -7.23 -11.59 -3.47
N ARG A 386 -6.50 -11.39 -4.58
CA ARG A 386 -5.17 -10.76 -4.55
C ARG A 386 -5.22 -9.28 -4.18
N ALA A 387 -6.31 -8.58 -4.46
CA ALA A 387 -6.52 -7.21 -4.02
C ALA A 387 -6.83 -7.16 -2.51
N GLU A 388 -7.69 -8.04 -2.00
CA GLU A 388 -8.02 -8.14 -0.57
C GLU A 388 -6.79 -8.53 0.26
N ALA A 389 -6.04 -9.56 -0.16
CA ALA A 389 -4.79 -9.95 0.49
C ALA A 389 -3.70 -8.87 0.39
N ALA A 390 -3.75 -7.96 -0.58
CA ALA A 390 -2.85 -6.80 -0.65
C ALA A 390 -3.32 -5.62 0.22
N GLU A 391 -4.63 -5.42 0.35
CA GLU A 391 -5.26 -4.45 1.24
C GLU A 391 -4.96 -4.77 2.72
N ASP A 392 -5.19 -6.01 3.16
CA ASP A 392 -4.90 -6.48 4.52
C ASP A 392 -3.41 -6.28 4.87
N ARG A 393 -2.49 -6.66 3.96
CA ARG A 393 -1.04 -6.46 4.15
C ARG A 393 -0.62 -4.99 4.11
N ARG A 394 -1.38 -4.10 3.46
CA ARG A 394 -1.09 -2.65 3.49
C ARG A 394 -1.53 -2.06 4.83
N ARG A 395 -2.76 -2.34 5.30
CA ARG A 395 -3.28 -1.89 6.60
C ARG A 395 -2.39 -2.35 7.75
N ALA A 396 -2.00 -3.62 7.76
CA ALA A 396 -1.10 -4.15 8.79
C ALA A 396 0.26 -3.44 8.83
N ARG A 397 0.78 -2.96 7.68
CA ARG A 397 2.00 -2.15 7.61
C ARG A 397 1.76 -0.71 8.07
N GLU A 398 0.64 -0.10 7.69
CA GLU A 398 0.22 1.24 8.13
C GLU A 398 0.08 1.28 9.67
N GLU A 399 -0.63 0.30 10.25
CA GLU A 399 -0.78 0.11 11.70
C GLU A 399 0.56 -0.14 12.41
N SER A 400 1.42 -1.00 11.86
CA SER A 400 2.72 -1.31 12.46
C SER A 400 3.68 -0.12 12.41
N LEU A 401 3.63 0.69 11.35
CA LEU A 401 4.40 1.93 11.25
C LEU A 401 3.89 2.99 12.23
N ALA A 402 2.58 3.10 12.44
CA ALA A 402 2.00 3.97 13.46
C ALA A 402 2.45 3.57 14.88
N LEU A 403 2.33 2.29 15.25
CA LEU A 403 2.77 1.79 16.57
C LEU A 403 4.26 2.06 16.87
N VAL A 404 5.13 1.95 15.86
CA VAL A 404 6.56 2.26 15.99
C VAL A 404 6.81 3.78 16.03
N ALA A 405 6.03 4.58 15.30
CA ALA A 405 6.12 6.04 15.35
C ALA A 405 5.68 6.58 16.73
N ASP A 406 4.55 6.11 17.26
CA ASP A 406 4.05 6.47 18.59
C ASP A 406 5.04 6.05 19.69
N GLY A 407 5.55 4.82 19.63
CA GLY A 407 6.56 4.32 20.57
C GLY A 407 7.87 5.13 20.56
N ARG A 408 8.27 5.66 19.40
CA ARG A 408 9.41 6.60 19.29
C ARG A 408 9.07 7.98 19.85
N ALA A 409 7.90 8.52 19.53
CA ALA A 409 7.46 9.83 20.03
C ALA A 409 7.34 9.85 21.56
N GLU A 410 6.85 8.76 22.18
CA GLU A 410 6.86 8.58 23.64
C GLU A 410 8.29 8.48 24.20
N ALA A 411 9.15 7.67 23.57
CA ALA A 411 10.55 7.52 24.00
C ALA A 411 11.33 8.84 23.97
N ASP A 412 11.14 9.65 22.93
CA ASP A 412 11.80 10.96 22.80
C ASP A 412 11.20 12.00 23.75
N GLN A 413 9.89 11.98 24.02
CA GLN A 413 9.28 12.78 25.10
C GLN A 413 9.85 12.43 26.49
N LEU A 414 10.09 11.14 26.77
CA LEU A 414 10.72 10.69 28.01
C LEU A 414 12.19 11.16 28.10
N ARG A 415 12.97 11.01 27.02
CA ARG A 415 14.36 11.48 26.92
C ARG A 415 14.47 13.00 27.11
N ASP A 416 13.61 13.79 26.48
CA ASP A 416 13.58 15.25 26.67
C ASP A 416 13.02 15.66 28.03
N GLY A 417 12.17 14.84 28.65
CA GLY A 417 11.78 15.00 30.05
C GLY A 417 12.97 14.82 31.01
N ALA A 418 13.80 13.81 30.76
CA ALA A 418 15.01 13.51 31.53
C ALA A 418 16.10 14.59 31.35
N ARG A 419 16.37 15.03 30.11
CA ARG A 419 17.28 16.15 29.82
C ARG A 419 16.90 17.42 30.60
N ARG A 420 15.62 17.81 30.52
CA ARG A 420 15.08 18.98 31.26
C ARG A 420 14.99 18.78 32.77
N ALA A 421 15.24 17.58 33.30
CA ALA A 421 15.44 17.36 34.73
C ALA A 421 16.92 17.61 35.11
N LEU A 422 17.86 17.00 34.39
CA LEU A 422 19.30 17.20 34.57
C LEU A 422 19.72 18.67 34.39
N GLU A 423 19.15 19.38 33.42
CA GLU A 423 19.41 20.81 33.19
C GLU A 423 18.98 21.68 34.38
N ARG A 424 17.79 21.41 34.96
CA ARG A 424 17.31 22.12 36.16
C ARG A 424 18.18 21.81 37.37
N ALA A 425 18.57 20.55 37.57
CA ALA A 425 19.46 20.15 38.67
C ALA A 425 20.83 20.84 38.56
N ARG A 426 21.41 20.91 37.35
CA ARG A 426 22.67 21.64 37.09
C ARG A 426 22.53 23.15 37.36
N ALA A 427 21.39 23.75 37.02
CA ALA A 427 21.13 25.16 37.33
C ALA A 427 20.96 25.42 38.84
N GLU A 428 20.31 24.50 39.57
CA GLU A 428 20.16 24.54 41.03
C GLU A 428 21.53 24.41 41.73
N ILE A 429 22.38 23.47 41.28
CA ILE A 429 23.77 23.31 41.77
C ILE A 429 24.59 24.57 41.49
N ALA A 430 24.48 25.19 40.31
CA ALA A 430 25.17 26.44 40.01
C ALA A 430 24.69 27.61 40.90
N GLN A 431 23.41 27.65 41.29
CA GLN A 431 22.91 28.62 42.27
C GLN A 431 23.49 28.36 43.68
N LEU A 432 23.54 27.11 44.13
CA LEU A 432 24.15 26.73 45.41
C LEU A 432 25.66 27.07 45.44
N GLN A 433 26.39 26.83 44.35
CA GLN A 433 27.79 27.23 44.21
C GLN A 433 27.97 28.76 44.23
N THR A 434 27.08 29.50 43.54
CA THR A 434 27.10 30.98 43.59
C THR A 434 26.83 31.49 45.01
N GLN A 435 25.92 30.85 45.76
CA GLN A 435 25.63 31.18 47.15
C GLN A 435 26.82 30.85 48.09
N ARG A 436 27.45 29.69 47.91
CA ARG A 436 28.69 29.28 48.61
C ARG A 436 29.79 30.33 48.42
N ASP A 437 30.00 30.77 47.18
CA ASP A 437 31.08 31.71 46.83
C ASP A 437 30.79 33.13 47.32
N GLY A 438 29.51 33.54 47.34
CA GLY A 438 29.07 34.77 48.00
C GLY A 438 29.35 34.77 49.50
N ILE A 439 28.99 33.69 50.20
CA ILE A 439 29.27 33.52 51.64
C ILE A 439 30.77 33.55 51.90
N ALA A 440 31.59 32.86 51.09
CA ALA A 440 33.04 32.88 51.20
C ALA A 440 33.64 34.28 51.01
N ALA A 441 33.11 35.07 50.07
CA ALA A 441 33.52 36.46 49.84
C ALA A 441 33.14 37.39 51.00
N GLU A 442 31.92 37.26 51.55
CA GLU A 442 31.48 38.03 52.74
C GLU A 442 32.39 37.75 53.95
N LEU A 443 32.78 36.49 54.16
CA LEU A 443 33.67 36.10 55.26
C LEU A 443 35.10 36.58 55.06
N ALA A 444 35.63 36.53 53.84
CA ALA A 444 36.93 37.11 53.51
C ALA A 444 36.93 38.63 53.74
N GLN A 445 35.83 39.32 53.40
CA GLN A 445 35.67 40.75 53.67
C GLN A 445 35.55 41.05 55.17
N LEU A 446 34.83 40.23 55.95
CA LEU A 446 34.79 40.33 57.41
C LEU A 446 36.17 40.10 58.04
N SER A 447 36.93 39.12 57.54
CA SER A 447 38.32 38.88 57.95
C SER A 447 39.20 40.11 57.70
N GLY A 448 39.15 40.69 56.50
CA GLY A 448 39.91 41.90 56.17
C GLY A 448 39.46 43.15 56.93
N VAL A 449 38.19 43.25 57.34
CA VAL A 449 37.70 44.31 58.22
C VAL A 449 38.20 44.13 59.66
N ILE A 450 38.28 42.90 60.16
CA ILE A 450 38.86 42.60 61.48
C ILE A 450 40.36 42.92 61.45
N GLU A 451 41.09 42.48 60.42
CA GLU A 451 42.52 42.77 60.24
C GLU A 451 42.81 44.27 60.09
N ALA A 452 41.92 45.03 59.43
CA ALA A 452 42.02 46.49 59.34
C ALA A 452 41.65 47.25 60.63
N LEU A 453 40.97 46.59 61.59
CA LEU A 453 40.65 47.14 62.91
C LEU A 453 41.71 46.77 63.97
N SER A 454 42.42 45.65 63.80
CA SER A 454 43.65 45.36 64.54
C SER A 454 44.81 46.19 63.99
N VAL A 455 45.03 47.37 64.57
CA VAL A 455 46.13 48.26 64.15
C VAL A 455 47.49 47.61 64.46
N PRO A 456 48.34 47.34 63.46
CA PRO A 456 49.69 46.82 63.71
C PRO A 456 50.59 47.94 64.22
N GLU A 457 51.00 47.87 65.48
CA GLU A 457 52.12 48.67 65.98
C GLU A 457 53.42 48.26 65.27
N ARG A 458 54.21 49.26 64.86
CA ARG A 458 55.49 49.00 64.17
C ARG A 458 56.59 48.65 65.16
N GLU A 459 56.71 47.39 65.53
CA GLU A 459 57.97 46.88 66.08
C GLU A 459 59.01 46.66 64.97
N GLN A 460 60.21 47.21 65.18
CA GLN A 460 61.39 46.98 64.33
C GLN A 460 62.40 46.10 65.09
N ALA A 461 62.36 44.77 64.91
CA ALA A 461 63.40 43.90 65.48
C ALA A 461 63.64 42.57 64.71
N ALA A 462 64.93 42.25 64.56
CA ALA A 462 65.54 40.92 64.60
C ALA A 462 65.12 39.78 63.62
N ASP A 463 65.85 39.75 62.49
CA ASP A 463 66.72 38.62 62.07
C ASP A 463 66.15 37.30 61.50
N THR A 464 67.09 36.49 60.98
CA THR A 464 67.00 35.44 59.95
C THR A 464 67.38 34.05 60.53
N PRO A 465 67.47 32.91 59.77
CA PRO A 465 66.95 32.55 58.43
C PRO A 465 66.35 31.11 58.29
N THR A 466 65.90 30.76 57.07
CA THR A 466 65.88 29.40 56.43
C THR A 466 65.07 28.22 56.99
N VAL A 467 64.35 27.53 56.08
CA VAL A 467 64.55 26.10 55.76
C VAL A 467 64.05 25.81 54.33
N HIS A 468 64.57 24.75 53.68
CA HIS A 468 64.27 24.38 52.29
C HIS A 468 62.84 23.85 52.06
N ALA A 469 62.28 24.18 50.89
CA ALA A 469 61.16 23.45 50.28
C ALA A 469 61.66 22.34 49.33
N PRO A 470 61.05 21.14 49.32
CA PRO A 470 61.20 20.14 48.27
C PRO A 470 60.08 20.25 47.22
N THR A 471 60.41 20.03 45.94
CA THR A 471 59.45 20.00 44.82
C THR A 471 58.60 18.72 44.79
N PRO A 472 57.29 18.79 44.48
CA PRO A 472 56.50 17.61 44.15
C PRO A 472 56.80 17.12 42.73
N THR A 473 56.92 15.80 42.55
CA THR A 473 56.98 15.14 41.25
C THR A 473 55.57 14.92 40.67
N PRO A 474 55.32 15.17 39.38
CA PRO A 474 54.07 14.78 38.74
C PRO A 474 54.05 13.27 38.44
N THR A 475 53.01 12.57 38.88
CA THR A 475 52.71 11.19 38.47
C THR A 475 51.66 11.20 37.36
N THR A 476 52.00 10.64 36.20
CA THR A 476 51.08 10.38 35.09
C THR A 476 50.01 9.35 35.52
N PRO A 477 48.73 9.52 35.16
CA PRO A 477 47.79 8.41 35.11
C PRO A 477 48.04 7.56 33.85
N ASP A 478 48.00 6.24 33.96
CA ASP A 478 48.03 5.33 32.80
C ASP A 478 46.69 5.37 32.03
N ASP A 479 46.78 5.30 30.70
CA ASP A 479 45.64 4.96 29.85
C ASP A 479 45.32 3.46 29.96
N LEU A 480 44.06 3.13 30.22
CA LEU A 480 43.53 1.77 30.06
C LEU A 480 42.47 1.76 28.97
N GLU A 481 42.94 1.61 27.73
CA GLU A 481 42.07 1.37 26.58
C GLU A 481 41.35 0.02 26.67
N SER A 482 40.21 -0.03 25.99
CA SER A 482 39.31 -1.18 25.81
C SER A 482 39.97 -2.44 25.25
N SER A 483 39.52 -3.62 25.72
CA SER A 483 39.62 -4.87 24.96
C SER A 483 38.59 -5.92 25.43
N ASP A 484 37.30 -5.69 25.15
CA ASP A 484 36.30 -6.78 25.10
C ASP A 484 36.35 -7.49 23.73
N ALA A 485 36.10 -8.81 23.72
CA ALA A 485 36.10 -9.67 22.53
C ALA A 485 35.14 -10.87 22.70
#